data_AF-A0A661ZP00-F1
#
_entry.id   AF-A0A661ZP00-F1
#
_cell.length_a   1.000
_cell.length_b   1.000
_cell.length_c   1.000
_cell.angle_alpha   90.00
_cell.angle_beta   90.00
_cell.angle_gamma   90.00
#
_symmetry.space_group_name_H-M   'P 1'
#
loop_
_entity.id
_entity.type
_entity.pdbx_description
1 polymer ?
#
loop_
_entity_poly.entity_id
_entity_poly.type
_entity_poly.pdbx_seq_one_letter_code
_entity_poly.pdbx_strand_id
1 'polypeptide(L)' 'IRVPDEESYAANSLWINDRVLVPMGFPATLENIRNAGYETTELDMSEFKKLDGGLSCLSLRF' A
#
# COMPACT_ATOMS: atom_id res chain seq x y z
N ILE A 1 10.37 4.77 4.57
CA ILE A 1 10.10 5.33 3.23
C ILE A 1 9.15 6.51 3.41
N ARG A 2 9.44 7.68 2.82
CA ARG A 2 8.55 8.84 2.92
C ARG A 2 7.47 8.74 1.84
N VAL A 3 6.21 8.87 2.23
CA VAL A 3 5.06 8.91 1.33
C VAL A 3 4.77 10.39 1.00
N PRO A 4 4.62 10.77 -0.28
CA PRO A 4 4.18 12.11 -0.66
C PRO A 4 2.76 12.41 -0.14
N ASP A 5 2.47 13.67 0.14
CA ASP A 5 1.15 14.06 0.69
C ASP A 5 0.02 13.72 -0.29
N GLU A 6 0.27 13.84 -1.60
CA GLU A 6 -0.64 13.48 -2.69
C GLU A 6 -0.97 11.98 -2.72
N GLU A 7 -0.06 11.15 -2.20
CA GLU A 7 -0.19 9.69 -2.14
C GLU A 7 -0.44 9.18 -0.71
N SER A 8 -0.86 10.04 0.21
CA SER A 8 -1.07 9.71 1.64
C SER A 8 -1.89 8.43 1.89
N TYR A 9 -2.83 8.08 1.01
CA TYR A 9 -3.60 6.83 1.10
C TYR A 9 -2.72 5.56 0.97
N ALA A 10 -1.63 5.62 0.20
CA ALA A 10 -0.68 4.52 0.04
C ALA A 10 0.13 4.22 1.31
N ALA A 11 0.11 5.11 2.30
CA ALA A 11 0.69 4.83 3.62
C ALA A 11 0.02 3.63 4.31
N ASN A 12 -1.17 3.22 3.86
CA ASN A 12 -1.86 2.01 4.30
C ASN A 12 -1.33 0.71 3.63
N SER A 13 -0.16 0.73 2.98
CA SER A 13 0.49 -0.48 2.49
C SER A 13 0.77 -1.49 3.61
N LEU A 14 0.73 -2.78 3.25
CA LEU A 14 0.96 -3.88 4.19
C LEU A 14 2.09 -4.79 3.75
N TRP A 15 2.99 -5.10 4.67
CA TRP A 15 3.96 -6.17 4.46
C TRP A 15 3.42 -7.50 4.98
N ILE A 16 3.48 -8.54 4.14
CA ILE A 16 3.08 -9.91 4.45
C ILE A 16 4.13 -10.87 3.86
N ASN A 17 4.76 -11.64 4.74
CA ASN A 17 5.86 -12.56 4.45
C ASN A 17 7.03 -11.85 3.77
N ASP A 18 7.11 -11.81 2.44
CA ASP A 18 8.20 -11.17 1.72
C ASP A 18 7.70 -10.15 0.69
N ARG A 19 6.42 -9.79 0.76
CA ARG A 19 5.77 -8.88 -0.19
C ARG A 19 5.07 -7.74 0.50
N VAL A 20 5.17 -6.57 -0.10
CA VAL A 20 4.41 -5.38 0.29
C VAL A 20 3.21 -5.25 -0.64
N LEU A 21 2.01 -5.34 -0.08
CA LEU A 21 0.77 -5.00 -0.73
C LEU A 21 0.64 -3.48 -0.77
N VAL A 22 0.47 -2.94 -1.98
CA VAL A 22 0.37 -1.49 -2.23
C VAL A 22 -0.97 -1.22 -2.92
N PRO A 23 -1.76 -0.23 -2.47
CA PRO A 23 -2.92 0.19 -3.24
C PRO A 23 -2.50 0.65 -4.64
N MET A 24 -3.28 0.34 -5.68
CA MET A 24 -3.01 0.81 -7.04
C MET A 24 -3.16 2.33 -7.16
N GLY A 25 -2.40 2.94 -8.09
CA GLY A 25 -2.51 4.36 -8.43
C GLY A 25 -1.59 5.29 -7.64
N PHE A 26 -0.61 4.74 -6.91
CA PHE A 26 0.36 5.50 -6.11
C PHE A 26 1.82 5.17 -6.52
N PRO A 27 2.23 5.60 -7.73
CA PRO A 27 3.49 5.19 -8.33
C PRO A 27 4.73 5.62 -7.56
N ALA A 28 4.74 6.79 -6.91
CA ALA A 28 5.92 7.25 -6.19
C ALA A 28 6.18 6.39 -4.94
N THR A 29 5.13 6.05 -4.20
CA THR A 29 5.19 5.17 -3.03
C THR A 29 5.61 3.76 -3.44
N LEU A 30 5.01 3.23 -4.51
CA LEU A 30 5.36 1.93 -5.07
C LEU A 30 6.84 1.85 -5.46
N GLU A 31 7.35 2.84 -6.19
CA GLU A 31 8.73 2.89 -6.62
C GLU A 31 9.69 2.99 -5.43
N ASN A 32 9.36 3.81 -4.43
CA ASN A 32 10.18 3.92 -3.22
C ASN A 32 10.24 2.60 -2.43
N ILE A 33 9.17 1.81 -2.41
CA ILE A 33 9.14 0.48 -1.79
C ILE A 33 10.00 -0.50 -2.58
N ARG A 34 9.90 -0.51 -3.92
CA ARG A 34 10.75 -1.33 -4.79
C ARG A 34 12.23 -0.97 -4.65
N ASN A 35 12.56 0.32 -4.62
CA ASN A 35 13.92 0.83 -4.45
C ASN A 35 14.52 0.49 -3.09
N ALA A 36 13.67 0.29 -2.07
CA ALA A 36 14.10 -0.22 -0.77
C ALA A 36 14.35 -1.75 -0.75
N GLY A 37 14.15 -2.45 -1.88
CA GLY A 37 14.45 -3.87 -2.05
C GLY A 37 13.29 -4.82 -1.76
N TYR A 38 12.07 -4.32 -1.61
CA TYR A 38 10.90 -5.16 -1.36
C TYR A 38 10.20 -5.58 -2.65
N GLU A 39 9.73 -6.82 -2.70
CA GLU A 39 8.76 -7.24 -3.71
C GLU A 39 7.40 -6.60 -3.43
N THR A 40 6.72 -6.12 -4.47
CA THR A 40 5.43 -5.42 -4.33
C THR A 40 4.33 -6.13 -5.10
N THR A 41 3.14 -6.20 -4.53
CA THR A 41 1.90 -6.57 -5.22
C THR A 41 0.93 -5.40 -5.15
N GLU A 42 0.49 -4.91 -6.30
CA GLU A 42 -0.49 -3.83 -6.36
C GLU A 42 -1.92 -4.39 -6.30
N LEU A 43 -2.82 -3.73 -5.56
CA LEU A 43 -4.21 -4.16 -5.37
C LEU A 43 -5.20 -3.01 -5.56
N ASP A 44 -6.35 -3.29 -6.16
CA ASP A 44 -7.42 -2.30 -6.30
C ASP A 44 -8.12 -2.12 -4.96
N MET A 45 -8.06 -0.91 -4.42
CA MET A 45 -8.71 -0.54 -3.17
C MET A 45 -9.75 0.58 -3.36
N SER A 46 -10.10 0.92 -4.61
CA SER A 46 -10.94 2.07 -4.95
C SER A 46 -12.31 2.04 -4.27
N GLU A 47 -12.96 0.87 -4.18
CA GLU A 47 -14.25 0.72 -3.53
C GLU A 47 -14.16 0.86 -2.00
N PHE A 48 -13.13 0.29 -1.38
CA PHE A 48 -12.93 0.38 0.07
C PHE A 48 -12.50 1.78 0.51
N LYS A 49 -11.73 2.48 -0.33
CA LYS A 49 -11.33 3.88 -0.12
C LYS A 49 -12.53 4.81 0.08
N LYS A 50 -13.68 4.53 -0.56
CA LYS A 50 -14.90 5.34 -0.42
C LYS A 50 -15.46 5.36 1.01
N LEU A 51 -15.11 4.36 1.83
CA LEU A 51 -15.54 4.21 3.22
C LEU A 51 -14.33 4.25 4.18
N ASP A 52 -13.26 4.95 3.81
CA ASP A 52 -12.02 5.06 4.59
C ASP A 52 -11.36 3.72 4.93
N GLY A 53 -11.68 2.67 4.17
CA GLY A 53 -11.08 1.34 4.29
C GLY A 53 -9.76 1.24 3.55
N GLY A 54 -8.81 0.50 4.13
CA GLY A 54 -7.51 0.19 3.53
C GLY A 54 -7.07 -1.25 3.83
N LEU A 55 -5.95 -1.68 3.27
CA LEU A 55 -5.40 -3.04 3.41
C LEU A 55 -5.24 -3.43 4.89
N SER A 56 -4.76 -2.51 5.73
CA SER A 56 -4.57 -2.74 7.16
C SER A 56 -5.87 -3.02 7.92
N CYS A 57 -6.97 -2.40 7.50
CA CYS A 57 -8.28 -2.50 8.14
C CYS A 57 -9.01 -3.81 7.79
N LEU A 58 -8.66 -4.41 6.65
CA LEU A 58 -9.32 -5.61 6.11
C LEU A 58 -8.54 -6.90 6.40
N SER A 59 -7.62 -6.88 7.35
CA SER A 59 -6.80 -8.04 7.67
C SER A 59 -6.64 -8.24 9.18
N LEU A 60 -6.81 -9.49 9.60
CA LEU A 60 -6.33 -10.01 10.88
C LEU A 60 -5.02 -10.77 10.58
N ARG A 61 -3.98 -10.46 11.34
CA ARG A 61 -2.63 -11.01 11.13
C ARG A 61 -2.15 -11.61 12.45
N PHE A 62 -1.57 -12.81 12.39
CA PHE A 62 -1.06 -13.57 13.53
C PHE A 62 0.29 -14.20 13.19
#